data_AF-A0A7X1ZQU7-F1
#
_entry.id   AF-A0A7X1ZQU7-F1
#
_cell.length_a   1.000
_cell.length_b   1.000
_cell.length_c   1.000
_cell.angle_alpha   90.00
_cell.angle_beta   90.00
_cell.angle_gamma   90.00
#
_symmetry.space_group_name_H-M   'P 1'
#
loop_
_entity.id
_entity.type
_entity.pdbx_description
1 polymer ?
#
loop_
_entity_poly.entity_id
_entity_poly.type
_entity_poly.pdbx_seq_one_letter_code
_entity_poly.pdbx_strand_id
1 'polypeptide(L)'
;EFSASDGDLFPYRFKKHKLGKLIGKRTWGGVVGIRGSLPLIDGGSLMKPEFASYSVDGKEWIIEGHGVEPDIYVDNDPAKEFEGEDQQLNKAIEVILEELKTKEKELPPIPPYKKKDK
;
A
#
# COMPACT_ATOMS: atom_id res chain seq x y z
N GLU A 1 -4.13 -9.72 -0.41
CA GLU A 1 -3.00 -10.48 -0.98
C GLU A 1 -2.47 -10.00 -2.32
N PHE A 2 -3.30 -9.58 -3.29
CA PHE A 2 -2.82 -9.30 -4.67
C PHE A 2 -2.08 -7.97 -4.86
N SER A 3 -2.06 -7.10 -3.85
CA SER A 3 -1.18 -5.92 -3.85
C SER A 3 0.25 -6.39 -3.55
N ALA A 4 1.17 -6.12 -4.48
CA ALA A 4 2.52 -6.66 -4.48
C ALA A 4 3.55 -5.60 -4.91
N SER A 5 4.82 -5.78 -4.53
CA SER A 5 5.93 -4.90 -4.93
C SER A 5 5.71 -3.47 -4.42
N ASP A 6 5.76 -2.45 -5.28
CA ASP A 6 5.45 -1.07 -4.85
C ASP A 6 4.03 -0.93 -4.27
N GLY A 7 3.13 -1.85 -4.62
CA GLY A 7 1.81 -2.00 -4.03
C GLY A 7 1.82 -2.43 -2.56
N ASP A 8 2.91 -3.02 -2.04
CA ASP A 8 3.11 -3.22 -0.60
C ASP A 8 3.66 -1.93 0.06
N LEU A 9 4.49 -1.17 -0.65
CA LEU A 9 5.13 0.03 -0.10
C LEU A 9 4.14 1.18 0.14
N PHE A 10 3.15 1.32 -0.75
CA PHE A 10 2.06 2.29 -0.60
C PHE A 10 1.29 2.15 0.72
N PRO A 11 0.65 1.01 1.05
CA PRO A 11 -0.09 0.85 2.29
C PRO A 11 0.81 1.00 3.52
N TYR A 12 2.06 0.50 3.48
CA TYR A 12 3.01 0.72 4.56
C TYR A 12 3.21 2.21 4.86
N ARG A 13 3.48 3.02 3.83
CA ARG A 13 3.69 4.46 3.98
C ARG A 13 2.40 5.17 4.40
N PHE A 14 1.26 4.78 3.86
CA PHE A 14 -0.05 5.32 4.23
C PHE A 14 -0.32 5.17 5.73
N LYS A 15 -0.05 3.99 6.28
CA LYS A 15 -0.16 3.68 7.71
C LYS A 15 0.90 4.41 8.54
N LYS A 16 2.17 4.39 8.12
CA LYS A 16 3.28 5.07 8.79
C LYS A 16 3.05 6.58 8.95
N HIS A 17 2.47 7.21 7.94
CA HIS A 17 2.16 8.64 7.94
C HIS A 17 0.76 8.95 8.51
N LYS A 18 0.03 7.95 9.03
CA LYS A 18 -1.29 8.10 9.65
C LYS A 18 -2.29 8.82 8.74
N LEU A 19 -2.25 8.51 7.44
CA LEU A 19 -3.09 9.18 6.45
C LEU A 19 -4.56 8.71 6.49
N GLY A 20 -4.79 7.51 7.02
CA GLY A 20 -6.11 6.92 7.21
C GLY A 20 -6.00 5.49 7.72
N LYS A 21 -7.11 4.76 7.66
CA LYS A 21 -7.17 3.32 7.96
C LYS A 21 -6.97 2.50 6.69
N LEU A 22 -6.24 1.40 6.80
CA LEU A 22 -6.17 0.35 5.78
C LEU A 22 -7.27 -0.70 6.03
N ILE A 23 -7.97 -1.08 4.97
CA ILE A 23 -9.07 -2.04 5.03
C ILE A 23 -8.83 -3.08 3.93
N GLY A 24 -8.97 -4.37 4.27
CA GLY A 24 -8.81 -5.46 3.32
C GLY A 24 -8.06 -6.64 3.91
N LYS A 25 -7.17 -7.27 3.11
CA LYS A 25 -6.30 -8.37 3.53
C LYS A 25 -4.83 -7.97 3.47
N ARG A 26 -3.99 -8.69 4.22
CA ARG A 26 -2.53 -8.57 4.16
C ARG A 26 -2.05 -8.60 2.71
N THR A 27 -1.11 -7.72 2.39
CA THR A 27 -0.49 -7.64 1.06
C THR A 27 0.51 -8.79 0.83
N TRP A 28 1.09 -8.90 -0.36
CA TRP A 28 1.92 -10.05 -0.74
C TRP A 28 3.22 -10.17 0.10
N GLY A 29 3.91 -9.06 0.34
CA GLY A 29 5.13 -9.03 1.14
C GLY A 29 6.42 -9.28 0.37
N GLY A 30 6.48 -8.92 -0.91
CA GLY A 30 7.70 -9.00 -1.72
C GLY A 30 8.10 -7.63 -2.25
N VAL A 31 9.08 -6.99 -1.61
CA VAL A 31 9.53 -5.61 -1.90
C VAL A 31 11.02 -5.47 -2.12
N VAL A 32 11.74 -6.57 -2.31
CA VAL A 32 13.13 -6.47 -2.76
C VAL A 32 13.17 -6.14 -4.25
N GLY A 33 13.53 -4.89 -4.54
CA GLY A 33 13.61 -4.38 -5.91
C GLY A 33 14.68 -5.11 -6.74
N ILE A 34 14.43 -5.16 -8.04
CA ILE A 34 15.33 -5.73 -9.06
C ILE A 34 15.84 -4.62 -9.97
N ARG A 35 16.98 -4.82 -10.65
CA ARG A 35 17.43 -3.92 -11.72
C ARG A 35 17.81 -4.70 -12.98
N GLY A 36 17.03 -4.50 -14.04
CA GLY A 36 17.32 -5.01 -15.39
C GLY A 36 17.50 -6.53 -15.44
N SER A 37 17.61 -7.08 -16.64
CA SER A 37 17.98 -8.48 -16.81
C SER A 37 19.50 -8.61 -16.99
N LEU A 38 20.07 -9.66 -16.42
CA LEU A 38 21.31 -10.25 -16.94
C LEU A 38 20.90 -11.32 -17.96
N PRO A 39 21.08 -11.09 -19.28
CA PRO A 39 20.70 -12.07 -20.29
C PRO A 39 21.63 -13.29 -20.22
N LEU A 40 21.04 -14.48 -20.37
CA LEU A 40 21.75 -15.75 -20.44
C LEU A 40 22.04 -16.13 -21.90
N ILE A 41 23.00 -17.05 -22.11
CA ILE A 41 23.47 -17.44 -23.45
C ILE A 41 22.38 -18.07 -24.33
N ASP A 42 21.32 -18.58 -23.71
CA ASP A 42 20.16 -19.24 -24.33
C ASP A 42 18.98 -18.27 -24.55
N GLY A 43 19.16 -16.97 -24.25
CA GLY A 43 18.12 -15.96 -24.33
C GLY A 43 17.25 -15.82 -23.08
N GLY A 44 17.54 -16.59 -22.03
CA GLY A 44 16.91 -16.42 -20.71
C GLY A 44 17.26 -15.09 -20.06
N SER A 45 16.50 -14.70 -19.02
CA SER A 45 16.79 -13.52 -18.22
C SER A 45 16.82 -13.87 -16.74
N LEU A 46 17.83 -13.36 -16.03
CA LEU A 46 17.92 -13.48 -14.57
C LEU A 46 17.40 -12.20 -13.91
N MET A 47 16.40 -12.36 -13.05
CA MET A 47 15.97 -11.34 -12.10
C MET A 47 16.58 -11.67 -10.74
N LYS A 48 17.38 -10.75 -10.20
CA LYS A 48 18.01 -10.91 -8.89
C LYS A 48 17.50 -9.82 -7.93
N PRO A 49 17.12 -10.18 -6.70
CA PRO A 49 16.75 -9.20 -5.68
C PRO A 49 17.99 -8.39 -5.25
N GLU A 50 17.92 -7.06 -5.31
CA GLU A 50 19.05 -6.15 -5.05
C GLU A 50 18.75 -5.07 -4.01
N PHE A 51 17.54 -4.49 -4.03
CA PHE A 51 17.23 -3.28 -3.28
C PHE A 51 16.14 -3.56 -2.25
N ALA A 52 16.55 -3.99 -1.06
CA ALA A 52 15.62 -4.33 0.01
C ALA A 52 15.31 -3.09 0.86
N SER A 53 14.01 -2.90 1.18
CA SER A 53 13.58 -1.83 2.08
C SER A 53 13.79 -2.24 3.54
N TYR A 54 14.69 -1.54 4.23
CA TYR A 54 14.96 -1.73 5.65
C TYR A 54 14.40 -0.58 6.49
N SER A 55 14.09 -0.86 7.74
CA SER A 55 13.61 0.13 8.70
C SER A 55 14.61 1.27 8.91
N VAL A 56 14.10 2.47 9.15
CA VAL A 56 14.93 3.69 9.32
C VAL A 56 15.78 3.61 10.59
N ASP A 57 15.29 2.91 11.62
CA ASP A 57 16.03 2.65 12.86
C ASP A 57 16.91 1.40 12.79
N GLY A 58 16.96 0.74 11.64
CA GLY A 58 17.92 -0.33 11.35
C GLY A 58 17.66 -1.64 12.12
N LYS A 59 16.40 -1.98 12.41
CA LYS A 59 16.06 -3.17 13.21
C LYS A 59 15.47 -4.32 12.42
N GLU A 60 14.64 -4.01 11.43
CA GLU A 60 13.83 -4.99 10.73
C GLU A 60 13.62 -4.69 9.24
N TRP A 61 13.34 -5.77 8.50
CA TRP A 61 12.78 -5.70 7.16
C TRP A 61 11.30 -5.36 7.28
N ILE A 62 10.92 -4.18 6.80
CA ILE A 62 9.62 -3.58 7.14
C ILE A 62 8.41 -4.26 6.49
N ILE A 63 8.62 -5.09 5.47
CA ILE A 63 7.57 -5.67 4.62
C ILE A 63 7.98 -7.06 4.11
N GLU A 64 9.23 -7.22 3.69
CA GLU A 64 9.71 -8.44 3.01
C GLU A 64 9.44 -9.72 3.82
N GLY A 65 8.85 -10.73 3.16
CA GLY A 65 8.50 -12.02 3.76
C GLY A 65 7.23 -12.02 4.61
N HIS A 66 6.58 -10.87 4.80
CA HIS A 66 5.36 -10.77 5.59
C HIS A 66 4.23 -10.04 4.86
N GLY A 67 4.48 -8.82 4.37
CA GLY A 67 3.45 -7.92 3.84
C GLY A 67 3.05 -6.84 4.83
N VAL A 68 1.99 -6.11 4.48
CA VAL A 68 1.42 -5.03 5.29
C VAL A 68 0.05 -5.45 5.78
N GLU A 69 -0.11 -5.48 7.11
CA GLU A 69 -1.38 -5.79 7.75
C GLU A 69 -2.35 -4.60 7.67
N PRO A 70 -3.63 -4.85 7.29
CA PRO A 70 -4.67 -3.84 7.33
C PRO A 70 -4.97 -3.45 8.79
N ASP A 71 -5.59 -2.28 8.98
CA ASP A 71 -6.13 -1.90 10.29
C ASP A 71 -7.47 -2.58 10.56
N ILE A 72 -8.22 -2.89 9.50
CA ILE A 72 -9.47 -3.63 9.54
C ILE A 72 -9.38 -4.78 8.52
N TYR A 73 -9.29 -6.01 9.04
CA TYR A 73 -9.29 -7.20 8.20
C TYR A 73 -10.68 -7.45 7.63
N VAL A 74 -10.76 -7.60 6.31
CA VAL A 74 -11.96 -8.01 5.58
C VAL A 74 -11.53 -8.92 4.44
N ASP A 75 -12.04 -10.15 4.45
CA ASP A 75 -11.90 -11.10 3.35
C ASP A 75 -13.19 -11.09 2.53
N ASN A 76 -13.09 -10.96 1.21
CA ASN A 76 -14.27 -11.07 0.35
C ASN A 76 -14.67 -12.53 0.28
N ASP A 77 -15.93 -12.82 0.59
CA ASP A 77 -16.54 -14.11 0.33
C ASP A 77 -16.61 -14.32 -1.19
N PRO A 78 -16.02 -15.39 -1.74
CA PRO A 78 -15.97 -15.59 -3.19
C PRO A 78 -17.35 -15.68 -3.86
N ALA A 79 -18.37 -16.20 -3.17
CA ALA A 79 -19.72 -16.27 -3.73
C ALA A 79 -20.37 -14.89 -3.78
N LYS A 80 -20.23 -14.10 -2.72
CA LYS A 80 -20.74 -12.72 -2.67
C LYS A 80 -20.01 -11.81 -3.68
N GLU A 81 -18.70 -11.95 -3.79
CA GLU A 81 -17.90 -11.20 -4.77
C GLU A 81 -18.32 -11.56 -6.21
N PHE A 82 -18.56 -12.84 -6.49
CA PHE A 82 -19.09 -13.29 -7.78
C PHE A 82 -20.49 -12.71 -8.08
N GLU A 83 -21.33 -12.53 -7.06
CA GLU A 83 -22.62 -11.86 -7.15
C GLU A 83 -22.52 -10.32 -7.25
N GLY A 84 -21.30 -9.76 -7.18
CA GLY A 84 -21.02 -8.33 -7.29
C GLY A 84 -21.01 -7.56 -5.98
N GLU A 85 -21.07 -8.24 -4.83
CA GLU A 85 -20.93 -7.62 -3.51
C GLU A 85 -19.45 -7.53 -3.10
N ASP A 86 -18.88 -6.32 -3.13
CA ASP A 86 -17.54 -6.04 -2.61
C ASP A 86 -17.58 -5.69 -1.12
N GLN A 87 -17.25 -6.65 -0.26
CA GLN A 87 -17.30 -6.46 1.18
C GLN A 87 -16.20 -5.52 1.69
N GLN A 88 -15.02 -5.53 1.07
CA GLN A 88 -13.93 -4.60 1.41
C GLN A 88 -14.33 -3.16 1.13
N LEU A 89 -14.90 -2.88 -0.04
CA LEU A 89 -15.39 -1.56 -0.43
C LEU A 89 -16.55 -1.11 0.47
N ASN A 90 -17.53 -1.98 0.71
CA ASN A 90 -18.66 -1.68 1.58
C ASN A 90 -18.18 -1.32 2.99
N LYS A 91 -17.21 -2.06 3.53
CA LYS A 91 -16.63 -1.74 4.84
C LYS A 91 -15.89 -0.40 4.83
N ALA A 92 -15.17 -0.08 3.76
CA ALA A 92 -14.50 1.21 3.64
C ALA A 92 -15.49 2.39 3.62
N ILE A 93 -16.61 2.25 2.90
CA ILE A 93 -17.68 3.24 2.87
C ILE A 93 -18.33 3.39 4.25
N GLU A 94 -18.64 2.28 4.93
CA GLU A 94 -19.19 2.29 6.28
C GLU A 94 -18.27 3.07 7.24
N VAL A 95 -16.97 2.74 7.23
CA VAL A 95 -15.98 3.34 8.12
C VAL A 95 -15.78 4.82 7.84
N ILE A 96 -15.67 5.23 6.57
CA ILE A 96 -15.45 6.65 6.24
C ILE A 96 -16.68 7.49 6.58
N LEU A 97 -17.90 6.99 6.32
CA LEU A 97 -19.13 7.68 6.70
C LEU A 97 -19.25 7.84 8.22
N GLU A 98 -18.82 6.85 9.01
CA GLU A 98 -18.80 6.96 10.47
C GLU A 98 -17.75 7.97 10.96
N GLU A 99 -16.57 7.98 10.35
CA GLU A 99 -15.54 8.96 10.71
C GLU A 99 -15.93 10.40 10.35
N LEU A 100 -16.64 10.60 9.23
CA LEU A 100 -17.11 11.93 8.82
C LEU A 100 -18.06 12.58 9.84
N LYS A 101 -18.81 11.79 10.63
CA LYS A 101 -19.69 12.31 11.68
C LYS A 101 -18.91 13.01 12.81
N THR A 102 -17.62 12.71 12.98
CA THR A 102 -16.82 13.16 14.14
C THR A 102 -15.49 13.80 13.79
N LYS A 103 -14.98 13.63 12.55
CA LYS A 103 -13.64 14.06 12.12
C LYS A 103 -13.67 15.00 10.91
N GLU A 104 -14.55 16.00 10.93
CA GLU A 104 -14.54 17.02 9.89
C GLU A 104 -13.18 17.75 9.92
N LYS A 105 -12.41 17.64 8.82
CA LYS A 105 -11.11 18.31 8.70
C LYS A 105 -11.30 19.61 7.94
N GLU A 106 -10.89 20.72 8.53
CA GLU A 106 -10.67 21.96 7.78
C GLU A 106 -9.56 21.73 6.76
N LEU A 107 -9.85 22.06 5.49
CA LEU A 107 -8.85 21.99 4.45
C LEU A 107 -7.79 23.08 4.71
N PRO A 108 -6.49 22.76 4.66
CA PRO A 108 -5.46 23.77 4.76
C PRO A 108 -5.64 24.80 3.63
N PRO A 109 -5.36 26.08 3.86
CA PRO A 109 -5.44 27.09 2.82
C PRO A 109 -4.46 26.78 1.69
N ILE A 110 -4.82 27.19 0.48
CA ILE A 110 -3.99 27.02 -0.71
C ILE A 110 -2.63 27.70 -0.45
N PRO A 111 -1.48 27.01 -0.64
CA PRO A 111 -0.18 27.61 -0.43
C PRO A 111 0.04 28.80 -1.39
N PRO A 112 0.79 29.83 -0.98
CA PRO A 112 1.01 31.01 -1.81
C PRO A 112 1.74 30.63 -3.10
N TYR A 113 1.35 31.25 -4.22
CA TYR A 113 2.05 31.08 -5.49
C TYR A 113 3.50 31.54 -5.36
N LYS A 114 4.44 30.75 -5.89
CA LYS A 114 5.84 31.19 -6.02
C LYS A 114 5.88 32.45 -6.90
N LYS A 115 6.36 33.57 -6.34
CA LYS A 115 6.72 34.73 -7.14
C LYS A 115 7.89 34.31 -8.04
N LYS A 116 7.73 34.45 -9.35
CA LYS A 116 8.87 34.36 -10.28
C LYS A 116 9.64 35.66 -10.12
N ASP A 117 10.84 35.58 -9.55
CA ASP A 117 11.78 36.69 -9.64
C ASP A 117 12.19 36.84 -11.13
N LYS A 118 12.14 38.07 -11.64
CA LYS A 118 12.52 38.41 -13.01
C LYS A 118 14.03 38.40 -13.20
#